data_AF-A0ABD5NTK9-F1
#
_entry.id   AF-A0ABD5NTK9-F1
#
_cell.length_a   1.000
_cell.length_b   1.000
_cell.length_c   1.000
_cell.angle_alpha   90.00
_cell.angle_beta   90.00
_cell.angle_gamma   90.00
#
_symmetry.space_group_name_H-M   'P 1'
#
loop_
_entity.id
_entity.type
_entity.pdbx_description
1 polymer ?
#
loop_
_entity_poly.entity_id
_entity_poly.type
_entity_poly.pdbx_seq_one_letter_code
_entity_poly.pdbx_strand_id
1 'polypeptide(L)'
;VSYVHSSSGGKLRGYVSQAYSHPARVDSTGDGLTDPEQTEGWLATYATNEEQTETFLEELDAAEDIGDLDEDILEETRVFADPLVEDTDGDGLSDADELRYGTDPEATDTTGDGVSDGEALTGAYDPRLYDLRPPSIEVWDASYDGEPIFEGTYHTEYYVEDPAGLAESEVLYNEEVRETHSLDGVSSEPIDSAV
;
A
#
# COMPACT_ATOMS: atom_id res chain seq x y z
N VAL A 1 21.95 -23.44 1.67
CA VAL A 1 22.54 -23.83 0.36
C VAL A 1 22.48 -25.34 0.21
N SER A 2 22.02 -25.88 -0.93
CA SER A 2 22.10 -27.33 -1.22
C SER A 2 23.28 -27.62 -2.16
N TYR A 3 24.12 -28.61 -1.80
CA TYR A 3 25.33 -28.96 -2.54
C TYR A 3 25.24 -30.36 -3.15
N VAL A 4 25.27 -30.45 -4.48
CA VAL A 4 25.37 -31.73 -5.19
C VAL A 4 26.84 -31.97 -5.53
N HIS A 5 27.39 -33.09 -5.06
CA HIS A 5 28.78 -33.46 -5.31
C HIS A 5 28.86 -34.67 -6.25
N SER A 6 29.76 -34.60 -7.23
CA SER A 6 30.20 -35.77 -7.98
C SER A 6 31.73 -35.82 -7.99
N SER A 7 32.29 -37.02 -7.84
CA SER A 7 33.73 -37.24 -7.94
C SER A 7 34.03 -38.13 -9.15
N SER A 8 34.93 -37.67 -10.03
CA SER A 8 35.52 -38.49 -11.07
C SER A 8 36.95 -38.03 -11.34
N GLY A 9 37.88 -39.00 -11.50
CA GLY A 9 39.28 -38.72 -11.85
C GLY A 9 40.06 -37.88 -10.83
N GLY A 10 39.71 -37.90 -9.54
CA GLY A 10 40.40 -37.14 -8.49
C GLY A 10 40.05 -35.66 -8.41
N LYS A 11 39.06 -35.19 -9.18
CA LYS A 11 38.49 -33.83 -9.05
C LYS A 11 37.12 -33.92 -8.39
N LEU A 12 36.93 -33.12 -7.34
CA LEU A 12 35.62 -32.88 -6.75
C LEU A 12 34.95 -31.75 -7.53
N ARG A 13 33.75 -31.97 -8.06
CA ARG A 13 32.91 -30.91 -8.62
C ARG A 13 31.65 -30.81 -7.76
N GLY A 14 31.48 -29.66 -7.12
CA GLY A 14 30.25 -29.28 -6.42
C GLY A 14 29.49 -28.28 -7.28
N TYR A 15 28.17 -28.44 -7.38
CA TYR A 15 27.27 -27.41 -7.89
C TYR A 15 26.42 -26.90 -6.73
N VAL A 16 26.31 -25.58 -6.61
CA VAL A 16 25.30 -24.96 -5.76
C VAL A 16 23.99 -25.03 -6.55
N SER A 17 23.03 -25.82 -6.08
CA SER A 17 21.73 -25.96 -6.74
C SER A 17 20.73 -24.90 -6.30
N GLN A 18 20.85 -24.41 -5.07
CA GLN A 18 20.09 -23.30 -4.50
C GLN A 18 20.98 -22.58 -3.47
N ALA A 19 21.20 -21.28 -3.65
CA ALA A 19 21.76 -20.39 -2.65
C ALA A 19 20.59 -19.60 -2.05
N TYR A 20 20.57 -19.44 -0.72
CA TYR A 20 19.58 -18.60 -0.02
C TYR A 20 20.15 -17.21 0.31
N SER A 21 21.45 -17.05 0.06
CA SER A 21 22.19 -15.80 0.16
C SER A 21 23.54 -15.99 -0.53
N HIS A 22 24.27 -14.91 -0.80
CA HIS A 22 25.60 -14.98 -1.40
C HIS A 22 26.64 -15.44 -0.36
N PRO A 23 27.24 -16.65 -0.50
CA PRO A 23 27.99 -17.30 0.59
C PRO A 23 29.32 -16.62 0.97
N ALA A 24 29.75 -15.60 0.23
CA ALA A 24 30.96 -14.83 0.50
C ALA A 24 30.69 -13.36 0.85
N ARG A 25 29.41 -12.98 0.97
CA ARG A 25 28.98 -11.66 1.46
C ARG A 25 28.13 -11.86 2.70
N VAL A 26 28.17 -10.89 3.61
CA VAL A 26 27.27 -10.84 4.78
C VAL A 26 25.98 -10.11 4.44
N ASP A 27 26.08 -9.20 3.48
CA ASP A 27 24.98 -8.44 2.86
C ASP A 27 25.13 -8.68 1.35
N SER A 28 24.24 -9.51 0.83
CA SER A 28 24.25 -10.03 -0.53
C SER A 28 23.77 -9.01 -1.56
N THR A 29 22.75 -8.24 -1.22
CA THR A 29 22.10 -7.21 -2.06
C THR A 29 22.96 -5.94 -2.10
N GLY A 30 23.49 -5.52 -0.96
CA GLY A 30 24.22 -4.27 -0.77
C GLY A 30 23.35 -3.10 -0.33
N ASP A 31 22.10 -3.34 0.08
CA ASP A 31 21.15 -2.32 0.54
C ASP A 31 21.42 -1.83 1.98
N GLY A 32 22.30 -2.53 2.69
CA GLY A 32 22.69 -2.22 4.06
C GLY A 32 22.02 -3.11 5.11
N LEU A 33 21.16 -4.04 4.70
CA LEU A 33 20.61 -5.10 5.51
C LEU A 33 21.39 -6.40 5.28
N THR A 34 21.78 -7.08 6.36
CA THR A 34 22.55 -8.31 6.23
C THR A 34 21.63 -9.51 5.94
N ASP A 35 22.14 -10.54 5.27
CA ASP A 35 21.35 -11.75 4.99
C ASP A 35 20.73 -12.38 6.26
N PRO A 36 21.43 -12.39 7.42
CA PRO A 36 20.81 -12.79 8.68
C PRO A 36 19.69 -11.87 9.14
N GLU A 37 19.80 -10.55 8.98
CA GLU A 37 18.72 -9.63 9.37
C GLU A 37 17.48 -9.82 8.51
N GLN A 38 17.65 -10.00 7.18
CA GLN A 38 16.55 -10.32 6.26
C GLN A 38 15.87 -11.66 6.60
N THR A 39 16.64 -12.68 6.98
CA THR A 39 16.10 -14.04 7.27
C THR A 39 15.65 -14.26 8.72
N GLU A 40 16.21 -13.54 9.70
CA GLU A 40 15.72 -13.53 11.07
C GLU A 40 14.44 -12.70 11.19
N GLY A 41 14.33 -11.66 10.35
CA GLY A 41 13.18 -10.79 10.27
C GLY A 41 13.08 -9.78 11.41
N TRP A 42 12.19 -8.81 11.25
CA TRP A 42 11.88 -7.78 12.25
C TRP A 42 10.38 -7.78 12.57
N LEU A 43 10.00 -7.04 13.61
CA LEU A 43 8.59 -6.81 13.93
C LEU A 43 8.14 -5.54 13.20
N ALA A 44 7.10 -5.67 12.38
CA ALA A 44 6.36 -4.58 11.77
C ALA A 44 5.08 -4.35 12.58
N THR A 45 4.70 -3.09 12.76
CA THR A 45 3.52 -2.69 13.53
C THR A 45 2.69 -1.69 12.73
N TYR A 46 1.45 -2.05 12.38
CA TYR A 46 0.63 -1.34 11.40
C TYR A 46 -0.88 -1.50 11.65
N ALA A 47 -1.70 -0.61 11.10
CA ALA A 47 -3.16 -0.66 11.14
C ALA A 47 -3.71 -1.19 9.82
N THR A 48 -4.66 -2.14 9.87
CA THR A 48 -5.21 -2.82 8.68
C THR A 48 -6.63 -2.40 8.33
N ASN A 49 -7.19 -1.45 9.09
CA ASN A 49 -8.53 -0.93 8.86
C ASN A 49 -8.69 0.47 9.48
N GLU A 50 -9.76 1.14 9.05
CA GLU A 50 -10.15 2.47 9.49
C GLU A 50 -10.28 2.60 11.01
N GLU A 51 -10.94 1.64 11.67
CA GLU A 51 -11.16 1.67 13.13
C GLU A 51 -9.84 1.70 13.91
N GLN A 52 -8.86 0.90 13.49
CA GLN A 52 -7.52 0.89 14.11
C GLN A 52 -6.79 2.22 13.91
N THR A 53 -6.78 2.76 12.68
CA THR A 53 -6.11 4.05 12.41
C THR A 53 -6.76 5.19 13.18
N GLU A 54 -8.09 5.28 13.16
CA GLU A 54 -8.81 6.34 13.88
C GLU A 54 -8.55 6.26 15.38
N THR A 55 -8.70 5.07 15.97
CA THR A 55 -8.47 4.88 17.41
C THR A 55 -7.04 5.24 17.81
N PHE A 56 -6.05 4.79 17.03
CA PHE A 56 -4.65 5.11 17.28
C PHE A 56 -4.38 6.62 17.23
N LEU A 57 -4.95 7.32 16.24
CA LEU A 57 -4.78 8.77 16.10
C LEU A 57 -5.50 9.56 17.20
N GLU A 58 -6.67 9.10 17.65
CA GLU A 58 -7.38 9.68 18.78
C GLU A 58 -6.59 9.53 20.09
N GLU A 59 -6.03 8.35 20.35
CA GLU A 59 -5.17 8.14 21.51
C GLU A 59 -3.88 8.96 21.42
N LEU A 60 -3.28 9.06 20.23
CA LEU A 60 -2.09 9.87 20.00
C LEU A 60 -2.32 11.37 20.26
N ASP A 61 -3.47 11.91 19.87
CA ASP A 61 -3.83 13.31 20.17
C ASP A 61 -4.12 13.53 21.67
N ALA A 62 -4.69 12.52 22.33
CA ALA A 62 -5.00 12.56 23.76
C ALA A 62 -3.78 12.29 24.67
N ALA A 63 -2.74 11.64 24.14
CA ALA A 63 -1.60 11.18 24.91
C ALA A 63 -0.70 12.33 25.39
N GLU A 64 -0.41 12.36 26.69
CA GLU A 64 0.63 13.25 27.24
C GLU A 64 2.04 12.65 27.06
N ASP A 65 2.15 11.32 27.05
CA ASP A 65 3.37 10.55 26.79
C ASP A 65 3.06 9.40 25.82
N ILE A 66 3.99 9.10 24.92
CA ILE A 66 3.85 8.03 23.92
C ILE A 66 3.73 6.64 24.57
N GLY A 67 4.19 6.48 25.82
CA GLY A 67 4.06 5.24 26.57
C GLY A 67 2.65 4.99 27.13
N ASP A 68 1.73 5.94 26.98
CA ASP A 68 0.33 5.80 27.40
C ASP A 68 -0.57 5.23 26.28
N LEU A 69 -0.03 5.04 25.08
CA LEU A 69 -0.76 4.48 23.94
C LEU A 69 -1.04 3.00 24.16
N ASP A 70 -2.24 2.56 23.79
CA ASP A 70 -2.57 1.14 23.77
C ASP A 70 -1.92 0.48 22.56
N GLU A 71 -0.83 -0.26 22.81
CA GLU A 71 -0.09 -0.99 21.76
C GLU A 71 -0.93 -2.11 21.13
N ASP A 72 -2.04 -2.53 21.77
CA ASP A 72 -2.93 -3.59 21.25
C ASP A 72 -3.87 -3.10 20.12
N ILE A 73 -3.85 -1.80 19.78
CA ILE A 73 -4.64 -1.25 18.66
C ILE A 73 -4.07 -1.70 17.31
N LEU A 74 -2.74 -1.74 17.19
CA LEU A 74 -2.06 -2.04 15.94
C LEU A 74 -1.75 -3.54 15.83
N GLU A 75 -1.74 -4.04 14.61
CA GLU A 75 -1.26 -5.39 14.34
C GLU A 75 0.27 -5.42 14.47
N GLU A 76 0.80 -6.46 15.09
CA GLU A 76 2.24 -6.72 15.14
C GLU A 76 2.54 -8.07 14.48
N THR A 77 3.40 -8.05 13.45
CA THR A 77 3.79 -9.25 12.71
C THR A 77 5.29 -9.31 12.51
N ARG A 78 5.85 -10.52 12.51
CA ARG A 78 7.24 -10.73 12.15
C ARG A 78 7.35 -10.92 10.63
N VAL A 79 8.07 -10.01 9.98
CA VAL A 79 8.26 -9.96 8.52
C VAL A 79 9.68 -10.35 8.13
N PHE A 80 9.88 -10.76 6.88
CA PHE A 80 11.14 -11.31 6.37
C PHE A 80 11.41 -10.81 4.96
N ALA A 81 12.67 -10.67 4.59
CA ALA A 81 13.07 -10.23 3.25
C ALA A 81 13.86 -11.33 2.51
N ASP A 82 13.92 -11.27 1.17
CA ASP A 82 14.75 -12.18 0.38
C ASP A 82 16.19 -11.63 0.29
N PRO A 83 17.21 -12.31 0.88
CA PRO A 83 18.60 -11.85 0.82
C PRO A 83 19.21 -11.79 -0.58
N LEU A 84 18.49 -12.14 -1.63
CA LEU A 84 18.95 -12.08 -3.01
C LEU A 84 18.27 -10.98 -3.81
N VAL A 85 17.32 -10.24 -3.23
CA VAL A 85 16.54 -9.19 -3.86
C VAL A 85 16.64 -7.93 -2.99
N GLU A 86 16.96 -6.79 -3.59
CA GLU A 86 17.14 -5.51 -2.86
C GLU A 86 15.80 -4.88 -2.43
N ASP A 87 14.73 -5.24 -3.13
CA ASP A 87 13.34 -4.77 -2.98
C ASP A 87 12.48 -6.03 -3.20
N THR A 88 12.12 -6.70 -2.10
CA THR A 88 11.60 -8.06 -2.13
C THR A 88 10.24 -8.18 -2.84
N ASP A 89 9.35 -7.19 -2.67
CA ASP A 89 8.02 -7.18 -3.27
C ASP A 89 7.91 -6.33 -4.55
N GLY A 90 8.88 -5.44 -4.81
CA GLY A 90 8.98 -4.64 -6.01
C GLY A 90 8.15 -3.35 -6.00
N ASP A 91 7.79 -2.82 -4.82
CA ASP A 91 6.99 -1.59 -4.70
C ASP A 91 7.82 -0.30 -4.87
N GLY A 92 9.15 -0.43 -4.89
CA GLY A 92 10.10 0.67 -5.05
C GLY A 92 10.79 1.12 -3.77
N LEU A 93 10.51 0.49 -2.62
CA LEU A 93 11.29 0.59 -1.40
C LEU A 93 12.31 -0.55 -1.31
N SER A 94 13.52 -0.27 -0.81
CA SER A 94 14.46 -1.36 -0.50
C SER A 94 14.07 -2.04 0.81
N ASP A 95 14.39 -3.32 1.01
CA ASP A 95 14.10 -4.03 2.26
C ASP A 95 14.68 -3.29 3.49
N ALA A 96 15.80 -2.58 3.30
CA ALA A 96 16.43 -1.75 4.31
C ALA A 96 15.63 -0.48 4.62
N ASP A 97 15.00 0.13 3.61
CA ASP A 97 14.06 1.24 3.81
C ASP A 97 12.78 0.75 4.48
N GLU A 98 12.27 -0.41 4.11
CA GLU A 98 11.07 -1.00 4.72
C GLU A 98 11.29 -1.31 6.20
N LEU A 99 12.44 -1.87 6.59
CA LEU A 99 12.82 -1.99 8.01
C LEU A 99 12.82 -0.63 8.71
N ARG A 100 13.27 0.43 8.03
CA ARG A 100 13.36 1.78 8.60
C ARG A 100 11.98 2.42 8.76
N TYR A 101 11.06 2.19 7.82
CA TYR A 101 9.71 2.72 7.83
C TYR A 101 8.72 1.82 8.57
N GLY A 102 9.09 0.58 8.86
CA GLY A 102 8.31 -0.40 9.60
C GLY A 102 7.23 -1.10 8.77
N THR A 103 7.46 -1.26 7.46
CA THR A 103 6.57 -1.95 6.50
C THR A 103 7.00 -3.42 6.31
N ASP A 104 6.18 -4.19 5.59
CA ASP A 104 6.38 -5.60 5.30
C ASP A 104 7.01 -5.82 3.90
N PRO A 105 8.29 -6.24 3.83
CA PRO A 105 9.00 -6.48 2.56
C PRO A 105 8.42 -7.57 1.65
N GLU A 106 7.48 -8.39 2.14
CA GLU A 106 6.79 -9.37 1.28
C GLU A 106 5.46 -8.84 0.74
N ALA A 107 5.08 -7.58 1.04
CA ALA A 107 3.78 -7.02 0.74
C ALA A 107 3.84 -5.55 0.28
N THR A 108 3.57 -5.35 -1.02
CA THR A 108 3.64 -4.01 -1.66
C THR A 108 2.76 -2.94 -1.02
N ASP A 109 1.77 -3.36 -0.22
CA ASP A 109 0.85 -2.55 0.56
C ASP A 109 0.70 -3.28 1.91
N THR A 110 1.42 -2.78 2.92
CA THR A 110 1.46 -3.40 4.25
C THR A 110 0.10 -3.37 4.95
N THR A 111 -0.70 -2.34 4.70
CA THR A 111 -1.97 -2.11 5.43
C THR A 111 -3.18 -2.73 4.75
N GLY A 112 -3.07 -3.03 3.45
CA GLY A 112 -4.14 -3.55 2.63
C GLY A 112 -5.20 -2.50 2.28
N ASP A 113 -4.85 -1.21 2.32
CA ASP A 113 -5.77 -0.11 1.99
C ASP A 113 -5.84 0.20 0.48
N GLY A 114 -4.96 -0.39 -0.33
CA GLY A 114 -4.89 -0.19 -1.78
C GLY A 114 -3.81 0.80 -2.23
N VAL A 115 -3.06 1.40 -1.30
CA VAL A 115 -1.94 2.31 -1.56
C VAL A 115 -0.63 1.59 -1.28
N SER A 116 0.30 1.56 -2.23
CA SER A 116 1.60 0.92 -1.97
C SER A 116 2.40 1.67 -0.90
N ASP A 117 3.28 0.99 -0.17
CA ASP A 117 4.11 1.61 0.87
C ASP A 117 5.01 2.73 0.30
N GLY A 118 5.61 2.47 -0.87
CA GLY A 118 6.37 3.44 -1.65
C GLY A 118 5.53 4.63 -2.14
N GLU A 119 4.28 4.40 -2.55
CA GLU A 119 3.35 5.45 -2.94
C GLU A 119 2.96 6.33 -1.74
N ALA A 120 2.66 5.72 -0.60
CA ALA A 120 2.33 6.41 0.65
C ALA A 120 3.47 7.36 1.07
N LEU A 121 4.72 6.89 1.08
CA LEU A 121 5.89 7.72 1.42
C LEU A 121 6.14 8.84 0.40
N THR A 122 5.92 8.58 -0.89
CA THR A 122 6.01 9.62 -1.93
C THR A 122 4.97 10.73 -1.71
N GLY A 123 3.78 10.35 -1.23
CA GLY A 123 2.71 11.26 -0.81
C GLY A 123 2.92 11.94 0.55
N ALA A 124 3.99 11.60 1.28
CA ALA A 124 4.27 12.04 2.64
C ALA A 124 3.24 11.56 3.69
N TYR A 125 2.77 10.33 3.53
CA TYR A 125 1.89 9.62 4.47
C TYR A 125 2.67 8.56 5.26
N ASP A 126 2.10 8.09 6.38
CA ASP A 126 2.67 6.96 7.13
C ASP A 126 2.18 5.66 6.46
N PRO A 127 3.07 4.85 5.86
CA PRO A 127 2.69 3.62 5.17
C PRO A 127 2.19 2.52 6.12
N ARG A 128 2.27 2.72 7.44
CA ARG A 128 1.79 1.75 8.43
C ARG A 128 0.37 2.03 8.91
N LEU A 129 -0.29 3.07 8.42
CA LEU A 129 -1.63 3.44 8.80
C LEU A 129 -2.57 3.30 7.61
N TYR A 130 -3.68 2.58 7.81
CA TYR A 130 -4.75 2.47 6.83
C TYR A 130 -5.19 3.86 6.34
N ASP A 131 -5.26 4.04 5.03
CA ASP A 131 -5.58 5.31 4.39
C ASP A 131 -7.01 5.76 4.70
N LEU A 132 -7.11 6.98 5.24
CA LEU A 132 -8.37 7.65 5.57
C LEU A 132 -8.63 8.87 4.67
N ARG A 133 -7.83 9.05 3.62
CA ARG A 133 -8.01 10.19 2.73
C ARG A 133 -9.36 10.08 2.03
N PRO A 134 -10.15 11.16 1.98
CA PRO A 134 -11.34 11.16 1.17
C PRO A 134 -10.96 11.18 -0.31
N PRO A 135 -11.81 10.60 -1.18
CA PRO A 135 -11.64 10.74 -2.61
C PRO A 135 -11.74 12.21 -3.02
N SER A 136 -11.00 12.56 -4.07
CA SER A 136 -11.05 13.86 -4.72
C SER A 136 -12.03 13.82 -5.89
N ILE A 137 -12.87 14.85 -6.02
CA ILE A 137 -13.81 15.01 -7.15
C ILE A 137 -13.53 16.35 -7.82
N GLU A 138 -13.32 16.33 -9.14
CA GLU A 138 -13.20 17.52 -9.97
C GLU A 138 -14.33 17.58 -11.00
N VAL A 139 -15.18 18.61 -10.93
CA VAL A 139 -16.24 18.84 -11.93
C VAL A 139 -15.69 19.70 -13.06
N TRP A 140 -15.65 19.14 -14.26
CA TRP A 140 -15.11 19.78 -15.46
C TRP A 140 -16.15 20.62 -16.21
N ASP A 141 -17.37 20.08 -16.36
CA ASP A 141 -18.51 20.78 -16.96
C ASP A 141 -19.78 20.54 -16.13
N ALA A 142 -20.61 21.58 -16.05
CA ALA A 142 -21.93 21.48 -15.47
C ALA A 142 -22.90 22.36 -16.25
N SER A 143 -23.96 21.77 -16.77
CA SER A 143 -24.96 22.47 -17.57
C SER A 143 -26.38 22.02 -17.24
N TYR A 144 -27.36 22.81 -17.67
CA TYR A 144 -28.77 22.54 -17.50
C TYR A 144 -29.48 22.68 -18.84
N ASP A 145 -30.17 21.63 -19.27
CA ASP A 145 -31.04 21.65 -20.43
C ASP A 145 -32.51 21.60 -19.97
N GLY A 146 -33.22 22.72 -20.08
CA GLY A 146 -34.62 22.79 -19.68
C GLY A 146 -35.23 24.18 -19.79
N GLU A 147 -36.56 24.21 -19.81
CA GLU A 147 -37.32 25.45 -19.76
C GLU A 147 -37.55 25.83 -18.27
N PRO A 148 -37.41 27.11 -17.87
CA PRO A 148 -37.34 27.57 -16.46
C PRO A 148 -38.60 27.32 -15.60
N ILE A 149 -39.58 26.57 -16.10
CA ILE A 149 -40.84 26.20 -15.45
C ILE A 149 -41.31 24.75 -15.76
N PHE A 150 -40.51 23.93 -16.45
CA PHE A 150 -40.82 22.53 -16.83
C PHE A 150 -39.75 21.55 -16.29
N GLU A 151 -39.93 20.25 -16.58
CA GLU A 151 -38.87 19.25 -16.45
C GLU A 151 -37.64 19.68 -17.26
N GLY A 152 -36.45 19.51 -16.69
CA GLY A 152 -35.17 19.73 -17.34
C GLY A 152 -34.12 18.85 -16.69
N THR A 153 -32.97 18.72 -17.35
CA THR A 153 -31.91 17.78 -17.00
C THR A 153 -30.65 18.55 -16.64
N TYR A 154 -30.05 18.19 -15.52
CA TYR A 154 -28.71 18.63 -15.16
C TYR A 154 -27.69 17.66 -15.75
N HIS A 155 -26.73 18.19 -16.48
CA HIS A 155 -25.60 17.45 -17.00
C HIS A 155 -24.35 17.82 -16.21
N THR A 156 -23.55 16.83 -15.83
CA THR A 156 -22.27 17.03 -15.15
C THR A 156 -21.22 16.06 -15.69
N GLU A 157 -20.06 16.60 -16.05
CA GLU A 157 -18.86 15.83 -16.37
C GLU A 157 -17.86 16.00 -15.23
N TYR A 158 -17.43 14.90 -14.62
CA TYR A 158 -16.51 14.94 -13.47
C TYR A 158 -15.47 13.82 -13.47
N TYR A 159 -14.36 14.07 -12.79
CA TYR A 159 -13.34 13.08 -12.46
C TYR A 159 -13.40 12.74 -10.98
N VAL A 160 -13.08 11.49 -10.65
CA VAL A 160 -12.88 11.05 -9.28
C VAL A 160 -11.57 10.29 -9.18
N GLU A 161 -10.77 10.66 -8.18
CA GLU A 161 -9.52 9.99 -7.86
C GLU A 161 -9.44 9.70 -6.37
N ASP A 162 -9.11 8.45 -6.02
CA ASP A 162 -8.74 8.03 -4.67
C ASP A 162 -7.48 7.17 -4.80
N PRO A 163 -6.41 7.48 -4.07
CA PRO A 163 -5.20 6.67 -4.05
C PRO A 163 -5.45 5.21 -3.60
N ALA A 164 -6.38 4.98 -2.67
CA ALA A 164 -6.80 3.64 -2.22
C ALA A 164 -7.66 2.91 -3.27
N GLY A 165 -8.08 3.64 -4.31
CA GLY A 165 -8.98 3.19 -5.35
C GLY A 165 -10.44 3.36 -4.99
N LEU A 166 -11.27 3.59 -6.01
CA LEU A 166 -12.72 3.69 -5.93
C LEU A 166 -13.40 2.58 -6.68
N ALA A 167 -14.44 2.02 -6.06
CA ALA A 167 -15.31 1.02 -6.68
C ALA A 167 -16.51 1.65 -7.40
N GLU A 168 -17.04 2.77 -6.91
CA GLU A 168 -18.21 3.43 -7.48
C GLU A 168 -18.26 4.93 -7.20
N SER A 169 -19.03 5.64 -8.02
CA SER A 169 -19.48 7.01 -7.75
C SER A 169 -20.98 7.11 -7.96
N GLU A 170 -21.65 7.90 -7.13
CA GLU A 170 -23.10 8.11 -7.20
C GLU A 170 -23.43 9.59 -7.43
N VAL A 171 -24.38 9.84 -8.32
CA VAL A 171 -24.93 11.18 -8.56
C VAL A 171 -26.33 11.25 -7.96
N LEU A 172 -26.50 12.19 -7.02
CA LEU A 172 -27.73 12.35 -6.25
C LEU A 172 -28.48 13.61 -6.67
N TYR A 173 -29.81 13.54 -6.69
CA TYR A 173 -30.68 14.71 -6.80
C TYR A 173 -31.79 14.66 -5.74
N ASN A 174 -31.82 15.71 -4.91
CA ASN A 174 -32.64 15.78 -3.70
C ASN A 174 -32.41 14.59 -2.75
N GLU A 175 -31.14 14.25 -2.49
CA GLU A 175 -30.72 13.17 -1.58
C GLU A 175 -31.10 11.76 -2.04
N GLU A 176 -31.63 11.61 -3.26
CA GLU A 176 -31.90 10.31 -3.89
C GLU A 176 -30.84 10.01 -4.95
N VAL A 177 -30.29 8.79 -4.93
CA VAL A 177 -29.39 8.29 -5.98
C VAL A 177 -30.13 8.20 -7.30
N ARG A 178 -29.52 8.77 -8.35
CA ARG A 178 -30.10 8.85 -9.70
C ARG A 178 -29.27 8.04 -10.69
N GLU A 179 -27.96 8.11 -10.55
CA GLU A 179 -27.01 7.32 -11.30
C GLU A 179 -25.91 6.78 -10.40
N THR A 180 -25.40 5.60 -10.75
CA THR A 180 -24.25 4.96 -10.13
C THR A 180 -23.31 4.53 -11.25
N HIS A 181 -22.03 4.88 -11.15
CA HIS A 181 -20.98 4.54 -12.10
C HIS A 181 -19.94 3.69 -11.41
N SER A 182 -19.70 2.48 -11.91
CA SER A 182 -18.64 1.60 -11.39
C SER A 182 -17.26 2.05 -11.88
N LEU A 183 -16.27 1.98 -11.00
CA LEU A 183 -14.90 2.40 -11.21
C LEU A 183 -13.94 1.25 -10.92
N ASP A 184 -12.82 1.22 -11.64
CA ASP A 184 -11.70 0.30 -11.41
C ASP A 184 -10.52 1.09 -10.79
N GLY A 185 -10.76 1.76 -9.66
CA GLY A 185 -9.75 2.57 -8.96
C GLY A 185 -9.87 4.07 -9.25
N VAL A 186 -9.42 4.53 -10.42
CA VAL A 186 -9.40 5.96 -10.79
C VAL A 186 -10.16 6.19 -12.08
N SER A 187 -10.91 7.30 -12.18
CA SER A 187 -11.55 7.68 -13.45
C SER A 187 -10.49 8.19 -14.44
N SER A 188 -10.11 7.37 -15.41
CA SER A 188 -9.17 7.77 -16.48
C SER A 188 -9.80 8.66 -17.58
N GLU A 189 -11.13 8.73 -17.61
CA GLU A 189 -11.95 9.56 -18.50
C GLU A 189 -13.05 10.24 -17.67
N PRO A 190 -13.58 11.41 -18.11
CA PRO A 190 -14.62 12.10 -17.36
C PRO A 190 -15.90 11.27 -17.35
N ILE A 191 -16.52 11.17 -16.19
CA ILE A 191 -17.81 10.52 -15.98
C ILE A 191 -18.89 11.52 -16.37
N ASP A 192 -19.64 11.20 -17.42
CA ASP A 192 -20.79 11.99 -17.87
C ASP A 192 -22.06 11.49 -17.17
N SER A 193 -22.77 12.40 -16.50
CA SER A 193 -24.01 12.10 -15.77
C SER A 193 -25.12 13.08 -16.12
N ALA A 194 -26.35 12.57 -16.19
CA ALA A 194 -27.53 13.35 -16.55
C ALA A 194 -28.71 13.04 -15.61
N VAL A 195 -29.13 14.03 -14.81
CA VAL A 195 -30.11 13.86 -13.72
C VAL A 195 -31.29 14.81 -13.81
#